data_AF-A0A2H5X449-F1
#
_entry.id   AF-A0A2H5X449-F1
#
_cell.length_a   1.000
_cell.length_b   1.000
_cell.length_c   1.000
_cell.angle_alpha   90.00
_cell.angle_beta   90.00
_cell.angle_gamma   90.00
#
_symmetry.space_group_name_H-M   'P 1'
#
loop_
_entity.id
_entity.type
_entity.pdbx_description
1 polymer ?
#
loop_
_entity_poly.entity_id
_entity_poly.type
_entity_poly.pdbx_seq_one_letter_code
_entity_poly.pdbx_strand_id
1 'polypeptide(L)'
;MTLQDILGNLYVFVLATFLGFEVIRRVSPLLHTPLMSLTNAISAISLVGSLVILGAQETTLTTVLGALAVTASTINVVSGFLITDRMLKMFKKREPGERGKSS
;
A
#
# COMPACT_ATOMS: atom_id res chain seq x y z
N MET A 1 9.96 7.87 25.11
CA MET A 1 10.76 7.03 24.20
C MET A 1 12.13 6.86 24.82
N THR A 2 12.49 5.64 25.19
CA THR A 2 13.76 5.28 25.83
C THR A 2 14.78 4.85 24.76
N LEU A 3 16.06 4.74 25.14
CA LEU A 3 17.11 4.23 24.25
C LEU A 3 16.80 2.79 23.79
N GLN A 4 16.19 1.98 24.66
CA GLN A 4 15.75 0.62 24.31
C GLN A 4 14.68 0.63 23.21
N ASP A 5 13.73 1.58 23.25
CA ASP A 5 12.69 1.71 22.21
C ASP A 5 13.31 2.06 20.85
N ILE A 6 14.28 2.98 20.84
CA ILE A 6 14.98 3.37 19.60
C ILE A 6 15.76 2.19 19.02
N LEU A 7 16.50 1.46 19.86
CA LEU A 7 17.24 0.28 19.44
C LEU A 7 16.31 -0.84 18.94
N GLY A 8 15.17 -1.04 19.62
CA GLY A 8 14.14 -1.99 19.19
C GLY A 8 13.52 -1.63 17.83
N ASN A 9 13.13 -0.36 17.65
CA ASN A 9 12.58 0.12 16.37
C ASN A 9 13.60 0.05 15.24
N LEU A 10 14.87 0.35 15.52
CA LEU A 10 15.95 0.24 14.53
C LEU A 10 16.18 -1.23 14.14
N TYR A 11 16.16 -2.15 15.11
CA TYR A 11 16.27 -3.58 14.85
C TYR A 11 15.14 -4.07 13.94
N VAL A 12 13.89 -3.71 14.25
CA VAL A 12 12.73 -4.03 13.41
C VAL A 12 12.85 -3.42 12.02
N PHE A 13 13.26 -2.15 11.92
CA PHE A 13 13.44 -1.45 10.65
C PHE A 13 14.46 -2.14 9.74
N VAL A 14 15.62 -2.52 10.29
CA VAL A 14 16.66 -3.24 9.53
C VAL A 14 16.15 -4.59 9.05
N LEU A 15 15.58 -5.41 9.95
CA LEU A 15 15.05 -6.73 9.58
C LEU A 15 13.91 -6.66 8.55
N ALA A 16 12.98 -5.71 8.71
CA ALA A 16 11.88 -5.51 7.77
C ALA A 16 12.39 -5.11 6.38
N THR A 17 13.46 -4.30 6.32
CA THR A 17 14.10 -3.92 5.04
C THR A 17 14.71 -5.13 4.34
N PHE A 18 15.47 -5.96 5.06
CA PHE A 18 16.02 -7.21 4.51
C PHE A 18 14.92 -8.17 4.04
N LEU A 19 13.85 -8.33 4.84
CA LEU A 19 12.71 -9.16 4.48
C LEU A 19 12.03 -8.66 3.20
N GLY A 20 11.74 -7.36 3.11
CA GLY A 20 11.10 -6.77 1.94
C GLY A 20 11.92 -6.97 0.66
N PHE A 21 13.24 -6.82 0.76
CA PHE A 21 14.16 -7.05 -0.35
C PHE A 21 14.15 -8.51 -0.83
N GLU A 22 14.20 -9.47 0.09
CA GLU A 22 14.19 -10.90 -0.25
C GLU A 22 12.85 -11.33 -0.85
N VAL A 23 11.73 -10.77 -0.36
CA VAL A 23 10.40 -11.02 -0.91
C VAL A 23 10.28 -10.50 -2.34
N ILE A 24 10.72 -9.27 -2.61
CA ILE A 24 10.63 -8.67 -3.96
C ILE A 24 11.51 -9.43 -4.96
N ARG A 25 12.71 -9.87 -4.55
CA ARG A 25 13.63 -10.64 -5.41
C ARG A 25 13.05 -11.95 -5.94
N ARG A 26 12.10 -12.55 -5.23
CA ARG A 26 11.51 -13.86 -5.56
C ARG A 26 10.24 -13.78 -6.40
N VAL A 27 9.82 -12.58 -6.80
CA VAL A 27 8.61 -12.39 -7.60
C VAL A 27 8.81 -12.81 -9.07
N SER A 28 7.77 -13.38 -9.70
CA SER A 28 7.79 -13.67 -11.14
C SER A 28 7.90 -12.37 -11.97
N PRO A 29 8.66 -12.35 -13.08
CA PRO A 29 8.79 -11.17 -13.93
C PRO A 29 7.45 -10.63 -14.46
N LEU A 30 6.46 -11.50 -14.65
CA LEU A 30 5.12 -11.14 -15.10
C LEU A 30 4.37 -10.25 -14.10
N LEU A 31 4.79 -10.25 -12.83
CA LEU A 31 4.15 -9.52 -11.75
C LEU A 31 4.84 -8.20 -11.41
N HIS A 32 5.91 -7.77 -12.10
CA HIS A 32 6.58 -6.51 -11.77
C HIS A 32 5.66 -5.28 -11.87
N THR A 33 4.82 -5.21 -12.89
CA THR A 33 3.86 -4.11 -13.06
C THR A 33 2.73 -4.15 -12.03
N PRO A 34 2.06 -5.30 -11.78
CA PRO A 34 1.16 -5.44 -10.63
C PRO A 34 1.80 -5.14 -9.27
N LEU A 35 3.05 -5.57 -9.07
CA LEU A 35 3.80 -5.34 -7.84
C LEU A 35 4.09 -3.86 -7.63
N MET A 36 4.46 -3.13 -8.69
CA MET A 36 4.63 -1.68 -8.64
C MET A 36 3.36 -0.99 -8.16
N SER A 37 2.20 -1.35 -8.72
CA SER A 37 0.89 -0.83 -8.28
C SER A 37 0.58 -1.21 -6.83
N LEU A 38 0.89 -2.45 -6.43
CA LEU A 38 0.67 -2.91 -5.06
C LEU A 38 1.52 -2.14 -4.05
N THR A 39 2.80 -1.89 -4.35
CA THR A 39 3.67 -1.10 -3.48
C THR A 39 3.18 0.35 -3.33
N ASN A 40 2.56 0.92 -4.38
CA ASN A 40 1.88 2.20 -4.28
C ASN A 40 0.69 2.13 -3.30
N ALA A 41 -0.15 1.08 -3.37
CA ALA A 41 -1.24 0.88 -2.42
C ALA A 41 -0.76 0.75 -0.96
N ILE A 42 0.36 0.05 -0.74
CA ILE A 42 0.96 -0.13 0.60
C ILE A 42 1.50 1.20 1.16
N SER A 43 1.95 2.14 0.32
CA SER A 43 2.40 3.47 0.74
C SER A 43 1.29 4.28 1.44
N ALA A 44 0.03 3.89 1.27
CA ALA A 44 -1.10 4.47 1.96
C ALA A 44 -1.13 4.18 3.48
N ILE A 45 -0.13 3.48 4.03
CA ILE A 45 0.11 3.40 5.49
C ILE A 45 0.19 4.79 6.16
N SER A 46 0.49 5.83 5.39
CA SER A 46 0.34 7.24 5.80
C SER A 46 -1.04 7.57 6.41
N LEU A 47 -2.09 6.79 6.07
CA LEU A 47 -3.42 6.89 6.67
C LEU A 47 -3.39 6.77 8.19
N VAL A 48 -2.53 5.91 8.75
CA VAL A 48 -2.40 5.75 10.20
C VAL A 48 -1.88 7.05 10.83
N GLY A 49 -0.87 7.67 10.22
CA GLY A 49 -0.32 8.93 10.69
C GLY A 49 -1.32 10.08 10.58
N SER A 50 -2.06 10.18 9.47
CA SER A 50 -3.05 11.24 9.28
C SER A 50 -4.24 11.11 10.22
N LEU A 51 -4.69 9.90 10.54
CA LEU A 51 -5.71 9.66 11.56
C LEU A 51 -5.24 10.08 12.97
N VAL A 52 -4.00 9.79 13.33
CA VAL A 52 -3.41 10.23 14.61
C VAL A 52 -3.37 11.75 14.70
N ILE A 53 -2.90 12.43 13.64
CA ILE A 53 -2.82 13.90 13.60
C ILE A 53 -4.21 14.53 13.67
N LEU A 54 -5.17 14.02 12.88
CA LEU A 54 -6.54 14.53 12.88
C LEU A 54 -7.23 14.30 14.23
N GLY A 55 -7.03 13.12 14.83
CA GLY A 55 -7.62 12.74 16.12
C GLY A 55 -7.10 13.54 17.31
N ALA A 56 -5.87 14.05 17.24
CA ALA A 56 -5.28 14.86 18.30
C ALA A 56 -5.96 16.23 18.47
N GLN A 57 -6.56 16.79 17.41
CA GLN A 57 -7.31 18.07 17.43
C GLN A 57 -6.59 19.26 18.12
N GLU A 58 -5.27 19.29 18.11
CA GLU A 58 -4.43 20.28 18.82
C GLU A 58 -4.70 21.73 18.39
N THR A 59 -4.89 21.96 17.09
CA THR A 59 -5.17 23.28 16.52
C THR A 59 -6.13 23.16 15.34
N THR A 60 -6.82 24.26 14.99
CA THR A 60 -7.67 24.31 13.79
C THR A 60 -6.88 23.99 12.52
N LEU A 61 -5.62 24.46 12.44
CA LEU A 61 -4.76 24.21 11.29
C LEU A 61 -4.37 22.74 11.16
N THR A 62 -3.93 22.09 12.25
CA THR A 62 -3.57 20.66 12.23
C THR A 62 -4.77 19.78 11.97
N THR A 63 -5.97 20.19 12.40
CA THR A 63 -7.23 19.48 12.14
C THR A 63 -7.58 19.54 10.66
N VAL A 64 -7.51 20.72 10.04
CA VAL A 64 -7.77 20.87 8.59
C VAL A 64 -6.75 20.10 7.76
N LEU A 65 -5.46 20.22 8.08
CA LEU A 65 -4.41 19.47 7.38
C LEU A 65 -4.55 17.96 7.61
N GLY A 66 -4.91 17.52 8.81
CA GLY A 66 -5.20 16.13 9.13
C GLY A 66 -6.36 15.58 8.29
N ALA A 67 -7.45 16.34 8.14
CA ALA A 67 -8.59 15.94 7.32
C ALA A 67 -8.21 15.80 5.83
N LEU A 68 -7.41 16.73 5.30
CA LEU A 68 -6.87 16.63 3.94
C LEU A 68 -5.93 15.44 3.78
N ALA A 69 -5.07 15.18 4.77
CA ALA A 69 -4.15 14.05 4.76
C ALA A 69 -4.91 12.71 4.82
N VAL A 70 -5.96 12.58 5.65
CA VAL A 70 -6.81 11.38 5.68
C VAL A 70 -7.49 11.16 4.32
N THR A 71 -8.02 12.22 3.72
CA THR A 71 -8.66 12.15 2.40
C THR A 71 -7.65 11.67 1.34
N ALA A 72 -6.47 12.28 1.29
CA ALA A 72 -5.42 11.91 0.33
C ALA A 72 -4.91 10.47 0.54
N SER A 73 -4.64 10.06 1.78
CA SER A 73 -4.23 8.69 2.09
C SER A 73 -5.31 7.67 1.75
N THR A 74 -6.59 8.00 1.96
CA THR A 74 -7.71 7.14 1.59
C THR A 74 -7.82 6.99 0.07
N ILE A 75 -7.65 8.06 -0.70
CA ILE A 75 -7.61 7.98 -2.17
C ILE A 75 -6.46 7.07 -2.63
N ASN A 76 -5.28 7.19 -2.01
CA ASN A 76 -4.12 6.36 -2.34
C ASN A 76 -4.41 4.87 -2.08
N VAL A 77 -4.98 4.53 -0.91
CA VAL A 77 -5.31 3.13 -0.60
C VAL A 77 -6.35 2.56 -1.56
N VAL A 78 -7.45 3.30 -1.80
CA VAL A 78 -8.57 2.83 -2.63
C VAL A 78 -8.13 2.70 -4.09
N SER A 79 -7.50 3.73 -4.66
CA SER A 79 -7.04 3.70 -6.05
C SER A 79 -5.96 2.63 -6.27
N GLY A 80 -5.00 2.50 -5.34
CA GLY A 80 -3.95 1.50 -5.41
C GLY A 80 -4.49 0.08 -5.42
N PHE A 81 -5.42 -0.26 -4.53
CA PHE A 81 -6.03 -1.59 -4.52
C PHE A 81 -6.93 -1.86 -5.72
N LEU A 82 -7.70 -0.88 -6.19
CA LEU A 82 -8.57 -1.04 -7.37
C LEU A 82 -7.76 -1.25 -8.66
N ILE A 83 -6.67 -0.50 -8.85
CA ILE A 83 -5.80 -0.67 -10.02
C ILE A 83 -5.10 -2.03 -9.97
N THR A 84 -4.58 -2.41 -8.79
CA THR A 84 -3.92 -3.70 -8.59
C THR A 84 -4.87 -4.87 -8.85
N ASP A 85 -6.11 -4.81 -8.35
CA ASP A 85 -7.14 -5.83 -8.60
C ASP A 85 -7.46 -5.96 -10.10
N ARG A 86 -7.62 -4.84 -10.81
CA ARG A 86 -7.80 -4.85 -12.28
C ARG A 86 -6.62 -5.49 -13.00
N MET A 87 -5.39 -5.21 -12.57
CA MET A 87 -4.19 -5.81 -13.15
C MET A 87 -4.14 -7.32 -12.91
N LEU A 88 -4.45 -7.77 -11.68
CA LEU A 88 -4.43 -9.19 -11.32
C LEU A 88 -5.53 -9.99 -12.02
N LYS A 89 -6.70 -9.38 -12.28
CA LYS A 89 -7.78 -10.01 -13.05
C LYS A 89 -7.36 -10.39 -14.48
N MET A 90 -6.37 -9.71 -15.07
CA MET A 90 -5.84 -10.05 -16.39
C MET A 90 -5.06 -11.38 -16.42
N PHE A 91 -4.63 -11.87 -15.26
CA PHE A 91 -3.97 -13.18 -15.14
C PHE A 91 -4.95 -14.35 -14.97
N LYS A 92 -6.25 -14.08 -14.79
CA LYS A 92 -7.26 -15.14 -14.79
C LYS A 92 -7.41 -15.68 -16.21
N LYS A 93 -7.15 -16.98 -16.36
CA LYS A 93 -7.37 -17.72 -17.61
C LYS A 93 -8.86 -17.58 -17.99
N ARG A 94 -9.14 -17.11 -19.22
CA ARG A 94 -10.50 -17.12 -19.79
C ARG A 94 -11.12 -18.51 -19.59
N GLU A 95 -12.35 -18.56 -19.08
CA GLU A 95 -13.07 -19.81 -18.90
C GLU A 95 -13.23 -20.54 -20.25
N PRO A 96 -13.19 -21.88 -20.30
CA PRO A 96 -13.24 -22.64 -21.56
C PRO A 96 -14.53 -22.45 -22.40
N GLY A 97 -15.53 -21.70 -21.93
CA GLY A 97 -16.83 -21.51 -22.58
C GLY A 97 -16.96 -20.29 -23.51
N GLU A 98 -16.00 -19.35 -23.51
CA GLU A 98 -16.14 -18.08 -24.25
C GLU A 98 -15.54 -18.09 -25.67
N ARG A 99 -14.95 -19.21 -26.13
CA ARG A 99 -14.33 -19.32 -27.47
C ARG A 99 -15.33 -19.42 -28.65
N GLY A 100 -16.64 -19.34 -28.39
CA GLY A 100 -17.68 -19.58 -29.40
C GLY A 100 -18.45 -18.37 -29.93
N LYS A 101 -18.14 -17.13 -29.52
CA LYS A 101 -18.92 -15.94 -29.93
C LYS A 101 -18.07 -14.82 -30.53
N SER A 102 -17.30 -15.16 -31.55
CA SER A 102 -16.63 -14.20 -32.42
C SER A 102 -16.62 -14.78 -33.84
N SER A 103 -17.80 -14.81 -34.45
CA SER A 103 -17.94 -14.75 -35.92
C SER A 103 -18.12 -13.30 -36.33
#